data_AF-A0A924PBB3-F1
#
_entry.id   AF-A0A924PBB3-F1
#
_cell.length_a   1.000
_cell.length_b   1.000
_cell.length_c   1.000
_cell.angle_alpha   90.00
_cell.angle_beta   90.00
_cell.angle_gamma   90.00
#
_symmetry.space_group_name_H-M   'P 1'
#
loop_
_entity.id
_entity.type
_entity.pdbx_description
1 polymer ?
#
loop_
_entity_poly.entity_id
_entity_poly.type
_entity_poly.pdbx_seq_one_letter_code
_entity_poly.pdbx_strand_id
1 'polypeptide(L)'
;MIKTFALFPLLALFMSTAQGAQSGHSILLSAKTQTATEPLTTEKVWDLDPLELNPHRQNWLLNRDVRAEGLKADYRQGHYGVILAQVVSLTRVYTRAPGPWYQEISTFSCQREPNAWFSTAEGTQIAGEAAAKHWDELLSDKLQKLTLQLNRVNESKEEKALMEGRRLFAEWLDGLEVEWQAEGKHQARLAEWKSYRTTCLSGKPVTAVKKIQPAQSLALRGQEIFDPVPPTGSEQIFARLPARRWNGLYTIRLSMDVGGKRLNGQFLLDSGSLHSLISPDFLAGQGIPPEALVLKGLHAQKVKWAEGSAVARAIGGYTLSLGNQEIPFKDLLMTETELFIPPQFVSTCCDGVLGIDFLRQYAVEFRAGPPVEIILWPRAGFHHEAARPWTEVSTTSTGDLISAACIADTGSLASKAAPPVVGARWDTGSEYALEVHATQFEKARKTPWTLTCGSQKIATRIDASPQDKNGLRFSHGKIANVGMPILGRGDTTLDLSHGRIWFTEKTLQTRIYRNESGLGVRFKYESDQGDRILQVVSIAPKSSAALFAKQTGIKVGTRLTQVDSKPIEELDLWNINQRLAGAFGTAVKLEWDVGTRHTTKLGKVVKNPILKNGVLSLAAGNVGELK
;
A
#
# COMPACT_ATOMS: atom_id res chain seq x y z
N MET A 1 57.20 5.24 -65.18
CA MET A 1 57.52 3.85 -64.78
C MET A 1 56.21 3.22 -64.33
N ILE A 2 55.38 2.56 -65.15
CA ILE A 2 55.54 1.30 -65.92
C ILE A 2 56.20 0.17 -65.12
N LYS A 3 55.37 -0.76 -64.62
CA LYS A 3 55.36 -2.23 -64.87
C LYS A 3 54.27 -2.88 -63.98
N THR A 4 53.08 -3.28 -64.46
CA THR A 4 52.65 -4.50 -65.19
C THR A 4 52.68 -5.83 -64.40
N PHE A 5 51.46 -6.36 -64.14
CA PHE A 5 50.92 -7.74 -64.07
C PHE A 5 51.79 -8.99 -63.78
N ALA A 6 51.22 -9.86 -62.92
CA ALA A 6 50.92 -11.29 -63.19
C ALA A 6 49.89 -11.79 -62.12
N LEU A 7 48.63 -12.07 -62.46
CA LEU A 7 48.04 -13.38 -62.84
C LEU A 7 48.28 -14.52 -61.83
N PHE A 8 47.23 -14.94 -61.10
CA PHE A 8 46.92 -16.35 -60.83
C PHE A 8 45.40 -16.56 -60.68
N PRO A 9 44.83 -17.67 -61.17
CA PRO A 9 43.39 -17.83 -61.42
C PRO A 9 42.69 -18.82 -60.47
N LEU A 10 41.36 -18.89 -60.61
CA LEU A 10 40.47 -20.02 -60.31
C LEU A 10 40.66 -20.75 -58.95
N LEU A 11 39.73 -20.48 -58.02
CA LEU A 11 39.10 -21.56 -57.25
C LEU A 11 37.65 -21.18 -56.91
N ALA A 12 36.79 -21.30 -57.91
CA ALA A 12 35.35 -21.45 -57.69
C ALA A 12 35.08 -22.94 -57.46
N LEU A 13 34.98 -23.37 -56.19
CA LEU A 13 34.50 -24.70 -55.84
C LEU A 13 33.44 -24.59 -54.73
N PHE A 14 32.20 -24.87 -55.13
CA PHE A 14 31.09 -25.40 -54.34
C PHE A 14 30.72 -24.67 -53.03
N MET A 15 30.11 -23.49 -53.15
CA MET A 15 28.98 -23.19 -52.26
C MET A 15 27.77 -24.00 -52.73
N SER A 16 27.69 -25.26 -52.28
CA SER A 16 26.40 -25.95 -52.27
C SER A 16 25.49 -25.21 -51.31
N THR A 17 24.67 -24.31 -51.86
CA THR A 17 23.45 -23.86 -51.21
C THR A 17 22.56 -25.09 -51.05
N ALA A 18 22.76 -25.83 -49.96
CA ALA A 18 21.71 -26.69 -49.41
C ALA A 18 20.59 -25.75 -48.93
N GLN A 19 19.80 -25.25 -49.89
CA GLN A 19 18.41 -24.87 -49.65
C GLN A 19 17.67 -26.17 -49.34
N GLY A 20 17.96 -26.74 -48.17
CA GLY A 20 17.04 -27.65 -47.53
C GLY A 20 15.81 -26.81 -47.24
N ALA A 21 14.80 -26.98 -48.09
CA ALA A 21 13.47 -26.47 -47.86
C ALA A 21 12.96 -27.11 -46.56
N GLN A 22 13.34 -26.54 -45.41
CA GLN A 22 12.62 -26.74 -44.17
C GLN A 22 11.23 -26.18 -44.45
N SER A 23 10.30 -27.07 -44.76
CA SER A 23 8.86 -26.79 -44.76
C SER A 23 8.48 -26.41 -43.33
N GLY A 24 8.80 -25.19 -42.94
CA GLY A 24 8.48 -24.66 -41.64
C GLY A 24 6.97 -24.68 -41.51
N HIS A 25 6.45 -25.53 -40.63
CA HIS A 25 5.05 -25.46 -40.25
C HIS A 25 4.81 -24.08 -39.64
N SER A 26 4.17 -23.19 -40.40
CA SER A 26 3.75 -21.89 -39.90
C SER A 26 2.59 -22.10 -38.94
N ILE A 27 2.76 -21.69 -37.69
CA ILE A 27 1.68 -21.69 -36.70
C ILE A 27 0.60 -20.72 -37.17
N LEU A 28 -0.66 -21.15 -37.19
CA LEU A 28 -1.79 -20.26 -37.50
C LEU A 28 -2.17 -19.45 -36.26
N LEU A 29 -2.54 -18.17 -36.43
CA LEU A 29 -3.14 -17.36 -35.36
C LEU A 29 -4.63 -17.15 -35.66
N SER A 30 -5.50 -17.53 -34.72
CA SER A 30 -6.90 -17.09 -34.71
C SER A 30 -7.11 -16.20 -33.51
N ALA A 31 -7.14 -14.89 -33.76
CA ALA A 31 -7.44 -13.88 -32.76
C ALA A 31 -8.88 -13.40 -32.94
N LYS A 32 -9.63 -13.35 -31.85
CA LYS A 32 -10.98 -12.80 -31.80
C LYS A 32 -11.08 -11.82 -30.64
N THR A 33 -11.43 -10.58 -30.96
CA THR A 33 -11.72 -9.54 -29.98
C THR A 33 -13.22 -9.31 -29.87
N GLN A 34 -13.74 -9.21 -28.66
CA GLN A 34 -15.14 -8.92 -28.38
C GLN A 34 -15.30 -8.00 -27.16
N THR A 35 -16.32 -7.15 -27.16
CA THR A 35 -16.70 -6.39 -25.97
C THR A 35 -17.50 -7.28 -25.03
N ALA A 36 -17.15 -7.27 -23.73
CA ALA A 36 -17.89 -7.97 -22.72
C ALA A 36 -19.27 -7.32 -22.52
N THR A 37 -20.31 -8.13 -22.33
CA THR A 37 -21.66 -7.66 -21.99
C THR A 37 -21.78 -7.30 -20.51
N GLU A 38 -20.95 -7.91 -19.68
CA GLU A 38 -20.86 -7.64 -18.25
C GLU A 38 -20.00 -6.37 -18.02
N PRO A 39 -20.41 -5.47 -17.12
CA PRO A 39 -19.61 -4.30 -16.80
C PRO A 39 -18.34 -4.70 -16.03
N LEU A 40 -17.29 -3.88 -16.18
CA LEU A 40 -16.10 -3.95 -15.35
C LEU A 40 -16.43 -3.50 -13.93
N THR A 41 -16.23 -4.36 -12.94
CA THR A 41 -16.28 -4.01 -11.52
C THR A 41 -14.87 -3.92 -10.93
N THR A 42 -14.71 -3.35 -9.74
CA THR A 42 -13.41 -3.28 -9.05
C THR A 42 -12.86 -4.68 -8.74
N GLU A 43 -13.72 -5.63 -8.37
CA GLU A 43 -13.34 -7.03 -8.16
C GLU A 43 -12.85 -7.66 -9.46
N LYS A 44 -13.54 -7.40 -10.57
CA LYS A 44 -13.11 -7.90 -11.89
C LYS A 44 -11.76 -7.33 -12.31
N VAL A 45 -11.47 -6.06 -11.98
CA VAL A 45 -10.14 -5.48 -12.20
C VAL A 45 -9.09 -6.27 -11.42
N TRP A 46 -9.32 -6.53 -10.14
CA TRP A 46 -8.39 -7.31 -9.31
C TRP A 46 -8.17 -8.74 -9.81
N ASP A 47 -9.22 -9.39 -10.31
CA ASP A 47 -9.14 -10.77 -10.81
C ASP A 47 -8.30 -10.85 -12.09
N LEU A 48 -8.38 -9.81 -12.93
CA LEU A 48 -7.71 -9.75 -14.23
C LEU A 48 -6.34 -9.04 -14.18
N ASP A 49 -6.14 -8.11 -13.25
CA ASP A 49 -4.91 -7.34 -13.03
C ASP A 49 -4.70 -7.10 -11.52
N PRO A 50 -4.17 -8.10 -10.79
CA PRO A 50 -3.92 -7.99 -9.35
C PRO A 50 -2.79 -7.03 -8.98
N LEU A 51 -2.07 -6.46 -9.96
CA LEU A 51 -1.03 -5.47 -9.72
C LEU A 51 -1.55 -4.04 -9.89
N GLU A 52 -2.80 -3.87 -10.34
CA GLU A 52 -3.40 -2.55 -10.51
C GLU A 52 -3.44 -1.79 -9.18
N LEU A 53 -2.78 -0.63 -9.16
CA LEU A 53 -2.63 0.15 -7.93
C LEU A 53 -3.94 0.88 -7.57
N ASN A 54 -4.75 1.25 -8.55
CA ASN A 54 -5.99 1.99 -8.32
C ASN A 54 -7.16 1.36 -9.09
N PRO A 55 -7.60 0.15 -8.70
CA PRO A 55 -8.57 -0.60 -9.49
C PRO A 55 -9.94 0.09 -9.57
N HIS A 56 -10.30 0.88 -8.55
CA HIS A 56 -11.49 1.75 -8.55
C HIS A 56 -11.45 2.87 -9.61
N ARG A 57 -10.27 3.24 -10.13
CA ARG A 57 -10.10 4.23 -11.21
C ARG A 57 -9.88 3.59 -12.58
N GLN A 58 -9.73 2.26 -12.63
CA GLN A 58 -9.56 1.57 -13.89
C GLN A 58 -10.91 1.41 -14.58
N ASN A 59 -11.04 2.03 -15.76
CA ASN A 59 -12.31 2.14 -16.46
C ASN A 59 -12.50 1.14 -17.60
N TRP A 60 -11.42 0.48 -18.02
CA TRP A 60 -11.43 -0.60 -18.99
C TRP A 60 -10.40 -1.67 -18.62
N LEU A 61 -10.58 -2.91 -19.05
CA LEU A 61 -9.57 -3.95 -18.87
C LEU A 61 -9.75 -5.06 -19.91
N LEU A 62 -8.67 -5.79 -20.21
CA LEU A 62 -8.72 -6.95 -21.11
C LEU A 62 -8.68 -8.25 -20.32
N ASN A 63 -9.57 -9.18 -20.63
CA ASN A 63 -9.34 -10.60 -20.35
C ASN A 63 -8.78 -11.23 -21.64
N ARG A 64 -7.60 -11.84 -21.55
CA ARG A 64 -6.86 -12.41 -22.67
C ARG A 64 -6.73 -13.92 -22.44
N ASP A 65 -7.55 -14.70 -23.12
CA ASP A 65 -7.50 -16.17 -23.08
C ASP A 65 -6.75 -16.67 -24.31
N VAL A 66 -5.49 -17.10 -24.12
CA VAL A 66 -4.62 -17.58 -25.20
C VAL A 66 -4.30 -19.06 -25.00
N ARG A 67 -4.57 -19.88 -26.03
CA ARG A 67 -4.43 -21.33 -25.98
C ARG A 67 -3.61 -21.86 -27.15
N ALA A 68 -2.79 -22.86 -26.85
CA ALA A 68 -2.07 -23.65 -27.84
C ALA A 68 -2.96 -24.82 -28.29
N GLU A 69 -3.44 -24.78 -29.54
CA GLU A 69 -4.25 -25.84 -30.13
C GLU A 69 -3.44 -26.71 -31.09
N GLY A 70 -3.59 -28.03 -30.95
CA GLY A 70 -2.85 -28.99 -31.77
C GLY A 70 -1.36 -29.07 -31.44
N LEU A 71 -0.96 -28.76 -30.19
CA LEU A 71 0.39 -29.01 -29.70
C LEU A 71 0.62 -30.53 -29.60
N LYS A 72 1.50 -31.07 -30.44
CA LYS A 72 1.83 -32.49 -30.48
C LYS A 72 3.32 -32.72 -30.69
N ALA A 73 3.82 -33.86 -30.22
CA ALA A 73 5.17 -34.29 -30.54
C ALA A 73 5.24 -34.79 -31.98
N ASP A 74 6.42 -34.66 -32.58
CA ASP A 74 6.68 -35.12 -33.94
C ASP A 74 8.05 -35.79 -34.01
N TYR A 75 8.05 -37.06 -34.39
CA TYR A 75 9.28 -37.85 -34.42
C TYR A 75 10.06 -37.55 -35.70
N ARG A 76 11.25 -36.97 -35.55
CA ARG A 76 12.14 -36.55 -36.65
C ARG A 76 13.55 -37.06 -36.37
N GLN A 77 14.08 -37.85 -37.30
CA GLN A 77 15.51 -38.22 -37.33
C GLN A 77 16.04 -38.83 -36.01
N GLY A 78 15.26 -39.70 -35.34
CA GLY A 78 15.72 -40.35 -34.10
C GLY A 78 15.32 -39.64 -32.81
N HIS A 79 14.69 -38.46 -32.90
CA HIS A 79 14.30 -37.64 -31.76
C HIS A 79 12.87 -37.12 -31.90
N TYR A 80 12.28 -36.62 -30.81
CA TYR A 80 10.98 -35.97 -30.79
C TYR A 80 11.14 -34.45 -30.77
N GLY A 81 10.63 -33.80 -31.82
CA GLY A 81 10.35 -32.36 -31.82
C GLY A 81 8.91 -32.06 -31.42
N VAL A 82 8.51 -30.81 -31.59
CA VAL A 82 7.14 -30.35 -31.30
C VAL A 82 6.59 -29.59 -32.50
N ILE A 83 5.32 -29.80 -32.80
CA ILE A 83 4.54 -28.98 -33.73
C ILE A 83 3.38 -28.36 -32.98
N LEU A 84 3.12 -27.09 -33.25
CA LEU A 84 1.91 -26.40 -32.83
C LEU A 84 1.12 -26.05 -34.09
N ALA A 85 -0.14 -26.50 -34.17
CA ALA A 85 -0.97 -26.18 -35.32
C ALA A 85 -1.44 -24.72 -35.28
N GLN A 86 -1.90 -24.27 -34.12
CA GLN A 86 -2.57 -22.99 -33.99
C GLN A 86 -2.43 -22.37 -32.60
N VAL A 87 -2.37 -21.04 -32.56
CA VAL A 87 -2.63 -20.23 -31.37
C VAL A 87 -4.01 -19.62 -31.50
N VAL A 88 -4.88 -19.87 -30.51
CA VAL A 88 -6.21 -19.26 -30.42
C VAL A 88 -6.18 -18.21 -29.32
N SER A 89 -6.56 -16.98 -29.65
CA SER A 89 -6.66 -15.85 -28.72
C SER A 89 -8.09 -15.33 -28.69
N LEU A 90 -8.70 -15.31 -27.51
CA LEU A 90 -9.97 -14.66 -27.25
C LEU A 90 -9.76 -13.49 -26.30
N THR A 91 -9.82 -12.28 -26.84
CA THR A 91 -9.69 -11.04 -26.09
C THR A 91 -11.08 -10.47 -25.78
N ARG A 92 -11.39 -10.26 -24.49
CA ARG A 92 -12.61 -9.61 -24.05
C ARG A 92 -12.31 -8.24 -23.46
N VAL A 93 -12.89 -7.18 -24.04
CA VAL A 93 -12.78 -5.81 -23.53
C VAL A 93 -13.91 -5.56 -22.53
N TYR A 94 -13.56 -5.33 -21.27
CA TYR A 94 -14.50 -4.90 -20.24
C TYR A 94 -14.42 -3.39 -20.08
N THR A 95 -15.56 -2.73 -19.90
CA THR A 95 -15.66 -1.31 -19.56
C THR A 95 -16.60 -1.12 -18.38
N ARG A 96 -16.38 -0.09 -17.56
CA ARG A 96 -17.30 0.23 -16.45
C ARG A 96 -18.70 0.53 -17.01
N ALA A 97 -19.73 0.24 -16.21
CA ALA A 97 -21.09 0.66 -16.54
C ALA A 97 -21.18 2.20 -16.57
N PRO A 98 -22.17 2.79 -17.29
CA PRO A 98 -22.44 4.21 -17.22
C PRO A 98 -22.54 4.67 -15.77
N GLY A 99 -21.79 5.70 -15.43
CA GLY A 99 -21.70 6.11 -14.05
C GLY A 99 -20.64 7.18 -13.80
N PRO A 100 -20.43 7.49 -12.53
CA PRO A 100 -19.69 8.66 -12.08
C PRO A 100 -18.15 8.55 -12.22
N TRP A 101 -17.64 7.41 -12.67
CA TRP A 101 -16.27 7.20 -13.17
C TRP A 101 -15.94 8.06 -14.40
N TYR A 102 -16.97 8.46 -15.13
CA TYR A 102 -16.86 9.20 -16.36
C TYR A 102 -17.16 10.67 -16.12
N GLN A 103 -16.30 11.51 -16.68
CA GLN A 103 -16.45 12.96 -16.68
C GLN A 103 -17.04 13.39 -18.01
N GLU A 104 -17.71 14.55 -18.02
CA GLU A 104 -18.14 15.14 -19.28
C GLU A 104 -16.94 15.63 -20.08
N ILE A 105 -16.96 15.46 -21.40
CA ILE A 105 -15.89 15.98 -22.27
C ILE A 105 -15.73 17.50 -22.17
N SER A 106 -16.76 18.22 -21.71
CA SER A 106 -16.75 19.65 -21.46
C SER A 106 -15.77 20.06 -20.35
N THR A 107 -15.45 19.17 -19.41
CA THR A 107 -14.50 19.45 -18.32
C THR A 107 -13.05 19.20 -18.74
N PHE A 108 -12.83 18.61 -19.93
CA PHE A 108 -11.52 18.39 -20.50
C PHE A 108 -10.90 19.71 -21.02
N SER A 109 -9.66 19.99 -20.62
CA SER A 109 -8.93 21.14 -21.16
C SER A 109 -8.30 20.76 -22.51
N CYS A 110 -8.75 21.36 -23.63
CA CYS A 110 -8.13 21.11 -24.94
C CYS A 110 -6.64 21.53 -25.03
N GLN A 111 -6.15 22.29 -24.04
CA GLN A 111 -4.81 22.89 -24.02
C GLN A 111 -3.80 22.09 -23.19
N ARG A 112 -4.27 21.17 -22.34
CA ARG A 112 -3.42 20.42 -21.41
C ARG A 112 -3.67 18.94 -21.57
N GLU A 113 -2.64 18.15 -21.29
CA GLU A 113 -2.80 16.71 -21.13
C GLU A 113 -3.82 16.45 -20.00
N PRO A 114 -4.76 15.50 -20.19
CA PRO A 114 -5.66 15.13 -19.10
C PRO A 114 -4.84 14.61 -17.93
N ASN A 115 -5.27 14.88 -16.71
CA ASN A 115 -4.73 14.15 -15.58
C ASN A 115 -4.97 12.64 -15.77
N ALA A 116 -4.24 11.80 -15.04
CA ALA A 116 -4.36 10.35 -15.14
C ALA A 116 -5.78 9.82 -14.87
N TRP A 117 -6.68 10.64 -14.35
CA TRP A 117 -8.01 10.26 -13.88
C TRP A 117 -9.17 10.76 -14.76
N PHE A 118 -8.89 11.63 -15.72
CA PHE A 118 -9.91 12.06 -16.66
C PHE A 118 -10.20 10.93 -17.64
N SER A 119 -11.48 10.59 -17.77
CA SER A 119 -11.99 9.66 -18.76
C SER A 119 -13.44 9.98 -19.11
N THR A 120 -13.86 9.64 -20.32
CA THR A 120 -15.27 9.58 -20.73
C THR A 120 -15.61 8.13 -21.07
N ALA A 121 -16.91 7.79 -21.11
CA ALA A 121 -17.35 6.44 -21.50
C ALA A 121 -16.87 6.07 -22.92
N GLU A 122 -16.97 7.01 -23.86
CA GLU A 122 -16.52 6.84 -25.24
C GLU A 122 -15.00 6.69 -25.34
N GLY A 123 -14.23 7.55 -24.67
CA GLY A 123 -12.77 7.44 -24.69
C GLY A 123 -12.27 6.16 -24.03
N THR A 124 -12.95 5.70 -22.99
CA THR A 124 -12.68 4.41 -22.33
C THR A 124 -12.90 3.24 -23.27
N GLN A 125 -13.98 3.25 -24.06
CA GLN A 125 -14.23 2.22 -25.06
C GLN A 125 -13.13 2.23 -26.15
N ILE A 126 -12.78 3.42 -26.66
CA ILE A 126 -11.70 3.59 -27.65
C ILE A 126 -10.36 3.07 -27.09
N ALA A 127 -10.07 3.36 -25.82
CA ALA A 127 -8.87 2.88 -25.14
C ALA A 127 -8.83 1.35 -25.10
N GLY A 128 -9.94 0.72 -24.68
CA GLY A 128 -10.05 -0.75 -24.61
C GLY A 128 -9.91 -1.43 -25.97
N GLU A 129 -10.54 -0.87 -27.01
CA GLU A 129 -10.41 -1.37 -28.39
C GLU A 129 -8.98 -1.22 -28.93
N ALA A 130 -8.33 -0.08 -28.68
CA ALA A 130 -6.94 0.14 -29.05
C ALA A 130 -5.98 -0.82 -28.31
N ALA A 131 -6.23 -1.05 -27.02
CA ALA A 131 -5.45 -2.00 -26.22
C ALA A 131 -5.56 -3.44 -26.75
N ALA A 132 -6.77 -3.86 -27.12
CA ALA A 132 -7.03 -5.18 -27.67
C ALA A 132 -6.39 -5.35 -29.06
N LYS A 133 -6.49 -4.33 -29.90
CA LYS A 133 -5.83 -4.32 -31.21
C LYS A 133 -4.31 -4.47 -31.07
N HIS A 134 -3.70 -3.73 -30.13
CA HIS A 134 -2.26 -3.82 -29.88
C HIS A 134 -1.85 -5.22 -29.37
N TRP A 135 -2.68 -5.86 -28.55
CA TRP A 135 -2.46 -7.25 -28.14
C TRP A 135 -2.48 -8.23 -29.33
N ASP A 136 -3.45 -8.09 -30.23
CA ASP A 136 -3.57 -8.93 -31.42
C ASP A 136 -2.37 -8.74 -32.37
N GLU A 137 -1.89 -7.49 -32.53
CA GLU A 137 -0.67 -7.16 -33.28
C GLU A 137 0.58 -7.81 -32.64
N LEU A 138 0.72 -7.70 -31.32
CA LEU A 138 1.83 -8.28 -30.56
C LEU A 138 1.89 -9.81 -30.70
N LEU A 139 0.73 -10.49 -30.62
CA LEU A 139 0.63 -11.93 -30.84
C LEU A 139 1.11 -12.32 -32.25
N SER A 140 0.67 -11.57 -33.27
CA SER A 140 1.04 -11.81 -34.67
C SER A 140 2.54 -11.65 -34.88
N ASP A 141 3.11 -10.52 -34.43
CA ASP A 141 4.52 -10.18 -34.65
C ASP A 141 5.47 -11.18 -33.98
N LYS A 142 5.09 -11.71 -32.82
CA LYS A 142 5.95 -12.60 -32.02
C LYS A 142 5.71 -14.07 -32.30
N LEU A 143 4.75 -14.43 -33.16
CA LEU A 143 4.43 -15.83 -33.51
C LEU A 143 5.60 -16.52 -34.23
N GLN A 144 6.37 -15.78 -35.03
CA GLN A 144 7.56 -16.30 -35.70
C GLN A 144 8.63 -16.73 -34.67
N LYS A 145 8.80 -15.97 -33.59
CA LYS A 145 9.74 -16.32 -32.51
C LYS A 145 9.35 -17.63 -31.83
N LEU A 146 8.06 -17.80 -31.50
CA LEU A 146 7.54 -19.06 -30.95
C LEU A 146 7.79 -20.23 -31.91
N THR A 147 7.50 -20.02 -33.21
CA THR A 147 7.74 -21.03 -34.26
C THR A 147 9.20 -21.48 -34.28
N LEU A 148 10.14 -20.53 -34.21
CA LEU A 148 11.57 -20.83 -34.17
C LEU A 148 11.99 -21.55 -32.88
N GLN A 149 11.40 -21.21 -31.73
CA GLN A 149 11.67 -21.88 -30.46
C GLN A 149 11.17 -23.33 -30.46
N LEU A 150 9.93 -23.57 -30.90
CA LEU A 150 9.34 -24.92 -30.97
C LEU A 150 10.08 -25.82 -31.97
N ASN A 151 10.51 -25.29 -33.12
CA ASN A 151 11.29 -26.04 -34.11
C ASN A 151 12.68 -26.47 -33.61
N ARG A 152 13.18 -25.89 -32.51
CA ARG A 152 14.46 -26.27 -31.88
C ARG A 152 14.31 -27.34 -30.82
N VAL A 153 13.08 -27.69 -30.42
CA VAL A 153 12.85 -28.77 -29.46
C VAL A 153 13.33 -30.08 -30.08
N ASN A 154 14.21 -30.78 -29.34
CA ASN A 154 14.85 -31.99 -29.81
C ASN A 154 15.10 -32.92 -28.62
N GLU A 155 14.09 -33.73 -28.29
CA GLU A 155 14.07 -34.54 -27.08
C GLU A 155 14.16 -36.04 -27.38
N SER A 156 14.69 -36.79 -26.43
CA SER A 156 14.82 -38.26 -26.54
C SER A 156 13.49 -39.00 -26.33
N LYS A 157 12.48 -38.34 -25.75
CA LYS A 157 11.18 -38.92 -25.41
C LYS A 157 10.05 -37.97 -25.77
N GLU A 158 8.94 -38.52 -26.23
CA GLU A 158 7.73 -37.77 -26.61
C GLU A 158 7.22 -36.86 -25.49
N GLU A 159 7.08 -37.40 -24.28
CA GLU A 159 6.58 -36.66 -23.10
C GLU A 159 7.46 -35.47 -22.76
N LYS A 160 8.79 -35.62 -22.86
CA LYS A 160 9.74 -34.53 -22.63
C LYS A 160 9.60 -33.44 -23.68
N ALA A 161 9.46 -33.83 -24.96
CA ALA A 161 9.22 -32.87 -26.04
C ALA A 161 7.95 -32.04 -25.77
N LEU A 162 6.84 -32.70 -25.41
CA LEU A 162 5.58 -32.02 -25.10
C LEU A 162 5.68 -31.11 -23.88
N MET A 163 6.34 -31.55 -22.81
CA MET A 163 6.58 -30.75 -21.62
C MET A 163 7.37 -29.49 -21.97
N GLU A 164 8.44 -29.64 -22.74
CA GLU A 164 9.26 -28.55 -23.22
C GLU A 164 8.49 -27.59 -24.13
N GLY A 165 7.67 -28.11 -25.06
CA GLY A 165 6.81 -27.31 -25.92
C GLY A 165 5.79 -26.47 -25.13
N ARG A 166 5.19 -27.05 -24.07
CA ARG A 166 4.28 -26.32 -23.16
C ARG A 166 5.02 -25.25 -22.37
N ARG A 167 6.23 -25.55 -21.87
CA ARG A 167 7.08 -24.59 -21.17
C ARG A 167 7.42 -23.40 -22.06
N LEU A 168 7.88 -23.66 -23.29
CA LEU A 168 8.22 -22.61 -24.26
C LEU A 168 7.01 -21.76 -24.65
N PHE A 169 5.82 -22.36 -24.79
CA PHE A 169 4.59 -21.62 -25.04
C PHE A 169 4.21 -20.70 -23.87
N ALA A 170 4.30 -21.19 -22.64
CA ALA A 170 4.04 -20.41 -21.44
C ALA A 170 5.04 -19.23 -21.30
N GLU A 171 6.34 -19.50 -21.48
CA GLU A 171 7.38 -18.46 -21.44
C GLU A 171 7.22 -17.41 -22.53
N TRP A 172 6.80 -17.83 -23.73
CA TRP A 172 6.46 -16.92 -24.81
C TRP A 172 5.31 -16.01 -24.41
N LEU A 173 4.22 -16.59 -23.90
CA LEU A 173 3.03 -15.84 -23.46
C LEU A 173 3.36 -14.86 -22.32
N ASP A 174 4.10 -15.28 -21.31
CA ASP A 174 4.56 -14.41 -20.20
C ASP A 174 5.40 -13.24 -20.73
N GLY A 175 6.25 -13.49 -21.73
CA GLY A 175 7.01 -12.44 -22.40
C GLY A 175 6.13 -11.40 -23.11
N LEU A 176 5.07 -11.84 -23.78
CA LEU A 176 4.10 -10.94 -24.41
C LEU A 176 3.32 -10.14 -23.37
N GLU A 177 2.96 -10.76 -22.25
CA GLU A 177 2.24 -10.12 -21.16
C GLU A 177 3.02 -8.93 -20.59
N VAL A 178 4.31 -9.12 -20.31
CA VAL A 178 5.20 -8.05 -19.83
C VAL A 178 5.34 -6.93 -20.87
N GLU A 179 5.54 -7.28 -22.14
CA GLU A 179 5.68 -6.30 -23.24
C GLU A 179 4.38 -5.49 -23.43
N TRP A 180 3.22 -6.16 -23.41
CA TRP A 180 1.92 -5.50 -23.50
C TRP A 180 1.62 -4.61 -22.29
N GLN A 181 1.99 -5.01 -21.07
CA GLN A 181 1.81 -4.16 -19.90
C GLN A 181 2.63 -2.87 -20.00
N ALA A 182 3.83 -2.95 -20.59
CA ALA A 182 4.69 -1.79 -20.80
C ALA A 182 4.16 -0.85 -21.90
N GLU A 183 3.66 -1.39 -23.01
CA GLU A 183 3.32 -0.60 -24.21
C GLU A 183 1.82 -0.44 -24.44
N GLY A 184 1.04 -1.51 -24.27
CA GLY A 184 -0.39 -1.55 -24.57
C GLY A 184 -1.22 -0.58 -23.75
N LYS A 185 -0.97 -0.47 -22.43
CA LYS A 185 -1.63 0.54 -21.57
C LYS A 185 -1.33 1.97 -22.04
N HIS A 186 -0.09 2.23 -22.49
CA HIS A 186 0.30 3.54 -23.01
C HIS A 186 -0.38 3.85 -24.36
N GLN A 187 -0.38 2.90 -25.30
CA GLN A 187 -1.05 3.05 -26.60
C GLN A 187 -2.55 3.30 -26.46
N ALA A 188 -3.21 2.57 -25.55
CA ALA A 188 -4.62 2.76 -25.23
C ALA A 188 -4.89 4.19 -24.73
N ARG A 189 -4.04 4.69 -23.82
CA ARG A 189 -4.16 6.04 -23.26
C ARG A 189 -3.90 7.13 -24.31
N LEU A 190 -2.94 6.92 -25.21
CA LEU A 190 -2.70 7.83 -26.35
C LEU A 190 -3.91 7.90 -27.30
N ALA A 191 -4.52 6.75 -27.62
CA ALA A 191 -5.71 6.69 -28.48
C ALA A 191 -6.89 7.43 -27.85
N GLU A 192 -7.11 7.20 -26.56
CA GLU A 192 -8.10 7.89 -25.74
C GLU A 192 -7.90 9.42 -25.78
N TRP A 193 -6.66 9.88 -25.54
CA TRP A 193 -6.35 11.32 -25.54
C TRP A 193 -6.50 11.98 -26.90
N LYS A 194 -6.09 11.27 -27.96
CA LYS A 194 -6.28 11.75 -29.33
C LYS A 194 -7.76 11.96 -29.60
N SER A 195 -8.62 11.03 -29.15
CA SER A 195 -10.08 11.17 -29.27
C SER A 195 -10.61 12.40 -28.52
N TYR A 196 -10.17 12.61 -27.27
CA TYR A 196 -10.56 13.80 -26.50
C TYR A 196 -10.16 15.09 -27.18
N ARG A 197 -8.91 15.19 -27.62
CA ARG A 197 -8.39 16.39 -28.29
C ARG A 197 -9.13 16.67 -29.60
N THR A 198 -9.37 15.65 -30.42
CA THR A 198 -10.13 15.80 -31.67
C THR A 198 -11.56 16.29 -31.40
N THR A 199 -12.24 15.69 -30.41
CA THR A 199 -13.61 16.07 -30.04
C THR A 199 -13.64 17.52 -29.53
N CYS A 200 -12.75 17.86 -28.60
CA CYS A 200 -12.61 19.19 -27.99
C CYS A 200 -12.33 20.29 -29.04
N LEU A 201 -11.40 20.04 -29.98
CA LEU A 201 -11.04 21.01 -31.02
C LEU A 201 -12.08 21.16 -32.12
N SER A 202 -12.88 20.11 -32.38
CA SER A 202 -13.88 20.15 -33.45
C SER A 202 -15.03 21.12 -33.17
N GLY A 203 -15.23 21.52 -31.91
CA GLY A 203 -16.37 22.37 -31.48
C GLY A 203 -17.75 21.75 -31.76
N LYS A 204 -17.79 20.51 -32.27
CA LYS A 204 -19.03 19.81 -32.57
C LYS A 204 -19.59 19.28 -31.24
N PRO A 205 -20.85 19.59 -30.89
CA PRO A 205 -21.50 18.89 -29.80
C PRO A 205 -21.48 17.39 -30.11
N VAL A 206 -21.09 16.58 -29.13
CA VAL A 206 -20.99 15.12 -29.24
C VAL A 206 -22.28 14.61 -29.89
N THR A 207 -22.17 14.13 -31.12
CA THR A 207 -23.31 13.89 -31.98
C THR A 207 -23.95 12.57 -31.58
N ALA A 208 -25.03 12.65 -30.80
CA ALA A 208 -26.06 11.62 -30.62
C ALA A 208 -25.59 10.16 -30.74
N VAL A 209 -24.72 9.73 -29.83
CA VAL A 209 -24.78 8.32 -29.39
C VAL A 209 -26.21 8.10 -28.89
N LYS A 210 -26.87 7.02 -29.32
CA LYS A 210 -28.17 6.56 -28.79
C LYS A 210 -28.22 6.92 -27.33
N LYS A 211 -29.10 7.87 -26.93
CA LYS A 211 -29.22 8.41 -25.58
C LYS A 211 -29.12 7.27 -24.56
N ILE A 212 -27.92 6.99 -24.07
CA ILE A 212 -27.74 6.49 -22.72
C ILE A 212 -28.25 7.68 -21.94
N GLN A 213 -29.44 7.55 -21.34
CA GLN A 213 -30.01 8.63 -20.56
C GLN A 213 -28.89 9.13 -19.64
N PRO A 214 -28.49 10.41 -19.75
CA PRO A 214 -27.55 10.94 -18.78
C PRO A 214 -28.25 10.77 -17.44
N ALA A 215 -27.75 9.82 -16.63
CA ALA A 215 -28.05 9.82 -15.22
C ALA A 215 -27.77 11.26 -14.79
N GLN A 216 -28.81 11.94 -14.33
CA GLN A 216 -28.84 13.38 -14.10
C GLN A 216 -27.48 13.85 -13.61
N SER A 217 -26.84 14.77 -14.34
CA SER A 217 -25.62 15.44 -13.88
C SER A 217 -26.01 16.39 -12.74
N LEU A 218 -26.37 15.81 -11.60
CA LEU A 218 -26.03 16.43 -10.34
C LEU A 218 -24.51 16.61 -10.36
N ALA A 219 -24.04 17.69 -9.76
CA ALA A 219 -22.66 17.77 -9.31
C ALA A 219 -22.47 16.60 -8.32
N LEU A 220 -22.20 15.41 -8.86
CA LEU A 220 -22.17 14.17 -8.13
C LEU A 220 -21.04 14.34 -7.13
N ARG A 221 -21.37 14.23 -5.84
CA ARG A 221 -20.35 14.27 -4.79
C ARG A 221 -19.40 13.14 -5.13
N GLY A 222 -18.10 13.29 -4.88
CA GLY A 222 -17.13 12.19 -5.09
C GLY A 222 -17.58 10.85 -4.50
N GLN A 223 -18.53 10.90 -3.55
CA GLN A 223 -19.27 9.80 -2.96
C GLN A 223 -20.04 8.88 -3.92
N GLU A 224 -20.36 9.34 -5.13
CA GLU A 224 -21.14 8.57 -6.09
C GLU A 224 -20.25 7.81 -7.09
N ILE A 225 -18.98 8.20 -7.29
CA ILE A 225 -17.96 7.71 -8.27
C ILE A 225 -17.57 6.21 -8.13
N PHE A 226 -18.29 5.40 -7.36
CA PHE A 226 -17.80 4.08 -6.96
C PHE A 226 -18.83 2.98 -7.19
N ASP A 227 -18.40 1.71 -7.16
CA ASP A 227 -19.27 0.58 -7.49
C ASP A 227 -20.51 0.69 -6.61
N PRO A 228 -21.72 0.65 -7.21
CA PRO A 228 -22.94 0.83 -6.45
C PRO A 228 -22.92 -0.21 -5.34
N VAL A 229 -23.05 0.28 -4.11
CA VAL A 229 -23.08 -0.55 -2.92
C VAL A 229 -24.15 -1.63 -3.14
N PRO A 230 -23.79 -2.93 -3.16
CA PRO A 230 -24.77 -3.98 -3.29
C PRO A 230 -25.79 -3.81 -2.15
N PRO A 231 -27.10 -3.84 -2.42
CA PRO A 231 -28.10 -3.45 -1.44
C PRO A 231 -28.16 -4.36 -0.21
N THR A 232 -27.59 -5.57 -0.28
CA THR A 232 -27.54 -6.54 0.82
C THR A 232 -26.53 -7.64 0.47
N GLY A 233 -25.31 -7.53 0.98
CA GLY A 233 -24.41 -8.67 1.20
C GLY A 233 -24.43 -9.00 2.69
N SER A 234 -24.40 -10.28 3.07
CA SER A 234 -24.22 -10.61 4.49
C SER A 234 -22.94 -9.95 4.97
N GLU A 235 -23.04 -9.19 6.07
CA GLU A 235 -21.93 -8.64 6.86
C GLU A 235 -21.08 -9.78 7.48
N GLN A 236 -20.63 -10.72 6.65
CA GLN A 236 -19.80 -11.82 7.10
C GLN A 236 -18.41 -11.25 7.33
N ILE A 237 -18.16 -10.89 8.59
CA ILE A 237 -16.83 -10.58 9.09
C ILE A 237 -15.93 -11.77 8.73
N PHE A 238 -14.83 -11.50 8.02
CA PHE A 238 -13.80 -12.50 7.76
C PHE A 238 -13.18 -12.86 9.09
N ALA A 239 -12.51 -11.89 9.74
CA ALA A 239 -11.88 -12.08 11.03
C ALA A 239 -12.07 -10.87 11.94
N ARG A 240 -12.15 -11.13 13.25
CA ARG A 240 -12.06 -10.12 14.30
C ARG A 240 -10.83 -10.43 15.15
N LEU A 241 -9.91 -9.49 15.20
CA LEU A 241 -8.58 -9.69 15.74
C LEU A 241 -8.33 -8.74 16.90
N PRO A 242 -7.90 -9.25 18.08
CA PRO A 242 -7.32 -8.40 19.09
C PRO A 242 -6.12 -7.67 18.51
N ALA A 243 -6.10 -6.35 18.64
CA ALA A 243 -4.99 -5.52 18.24
C ALA A 243 -4.34 -4.85 19.44
N ARG A 244 -3.07 -4.50 19.26
CA ARG A 244 -2.35 -3.62 20.19
C ARG A 244 -1.93 -2.36 19.49
N ARG A 245 -1.92 -1.27 20.25
CA ARG A 245 -1.26 -0.03 19.84
C ARG A 245 0.22 -0.15 20.23
N TRP A 246 1.11 0.04 19.25
CA TRP A 246 2.56 0.12 19.45
C TRP A 246 3.05 1.48 18.97
N ASN A 247 3.36 2.35 19.91
CA ASN A 247 3.53 3.79 19.67
C ASN A 247 2.36 4.40 18.87
N GLY A 248 1.15 3.96 19.17
CA GLY A 248 -0.07 4.34 18.45
C GLY A 248 -0.36 3.49 17.21
N LEU A 249 0.59 2.70 16.72
CA LEU A 249 0.38 1.89 15.52
C LEU A 249 -0.39 0.62 15.79
N TYR A 250 -1.18 0.18 14.83
CA TYR A 250 -1.92 -1.06 14.98
C TYR A 250 -1.02 -2.25 14.69
N THR A 251 -0.98 -3.17 15.65
CA THR A 251 -0.33 -4.47 15.50
C THR A 251 -1.34 -5.56 15.76
N ILE A 252 -1.26 -6.63 14.97
CA ILE A 252 -2.08 -7.84 15.14
C ILE A 252 -1.16 -9.05 15.32
N ARG A 253 -1.70 -10.13 15.91
CA ARG A 253 -0.99 -11.41 15.95
C ARG A 253 -1.45 -12.30 14.81
N LEU A 254 -0.49 -12.95 14.16
CA LEU A 254 -0.74 -13.97 13.15
C LEU A 254 0.09 -15.21 13.43
N SER A 255 -0.40 -16.33 12.96
CA SER A 255 0.34 -17.59 12.97
C SER A 255 0.90 -17.86 11.59
N MET A 256 2.13 -18.36 11.54
CA MET A 256 2.81 -18.75 10.31
C MET A 256 3.23 -20.22 10.46
N ASP A 257 2.71 -21.10 9.61
CA ASP A 257 3.07 -22.51 9.57
C ASP A 257 4.19 -22.72 8.54
N VAL A 258 5.36 -23.19 9.00
CA VAL A 258 6.58 -23.36 8.19
C VAL A 258 7.29 -24.65 8.57
N GLY A 259 7.51 -25.55 7.60
CA GLY A 259 8.23 -26.80 7.85
C GLY A 259 7.64 -27.64 8.99
N GLY A 260 6.31 -27.60 9.17
CA GLY A 260 5.59 -28.30 10.24
C GLY A 260 5.65 -27.62 11.61
N LYS A 261 6.27 -26.43 11.74
CA LYS A 261 6.24 -25.62 12.96
C LYS A 261 5.24 -24.47 12.81
N ARG A 262 4.45 -24.22 13.86
CA ARG A 262 3.58 -23.04 13.95
C ARG A 262 4.27 -21.94 14.73
N LEU A 263 4.61 -20.86 14.04
CA LEU A 263 5.22 -19.66 14.61
C LEU A 263 4.13 -18.65 14.92
N ASN A 264 4.22 -17.91 16.02
CA ASN A 264 3.29 -16.83 16.33
C ASN A 264 4.06 -15.53 16.37
N GLY A 265 3.71 -14.59 15.50
CA GLY A 265 4.36 -13.29 15.41
C GLY A 265 3.38 -12.13 15.57
N GLN A 266 3.90 -10.98 15.96
CA GLN A 266 3.20 -9.70 16.03
C GLN A 266 3.58 -8.85 14.81
N PHE A 267 2.58 -8.44 14.03
CA PHE A 267 2.80 -7.74 12.77
C PHE A 267 2.16 -6.36 12.80
N LEU A 268 2.91 -5.37 12.31
CA LEU A 268 2.46 -4.00 12.12
C LEU A 268 1.52 -3.90 10.91
N LEU A 269 0.43 -3.13 11.01
CA LEU A 269 -0.40 -2.77 9.86
C LEU A 269 0.06 -1.42 9.29
N ASP A 270 0.67 -1.43 8.11
CA ASP A 270 1.32 -0.25 7.53
C ASP A 270 0.93 -0.03 6.06
N SER A 271 0.04 0.93 5.81
CA SER A 271 -0.34 1.35 4.46
C SER A 271 0.74 2.13 3.72
N GLY A 272 1.80 2.57 4.40
CA GLY A 272 2.99 3.17 3.82
C GLY A 272 3.98 2.14 3.26
N SER A 273 3.88 0.87 3.66
CA SER A 273 4.69 -0.22 3.10
C SER A 273 4.02 -0.83 1.86
N LEU A 274 4.72 -0.85 0.73
CA LEU A 274 4.23 -1.46 -0.51
C LEU A 274 4.05 -2.98 -0.42
N HIS A 275 4.90 -3.62 0.38
CA HIS A 275 4.96 -5.07 0.52
C HIS A 275 4.87 -5.45 1.99
N SER A 276 4.34 -6.64 2.24
CA SER A 276 4.42 -7.26 3.55
C SER A 276 5.81 -7.85 3.74
N LEU A 277 6.36 -7.61 4.93
CA LEU A 277 7.74 -7.93 5.28
C LEU A 277 7.80 -8.83 6.51
N ILE A 278 8.83 -9.67 6.61
CA ILE A 278 9.11 -10.49 7.79
C ILE A 278 10.57 -10.37 8.23
N SER A 279 10.77 -10.40 9.55
CA SER A 279 12.10 -10.36 10.17
C SER A 279 12.83 -11.71 10.03
N PRO A 280 14.06 -11.74 9.48
CA PRO A 280 14.88 -12.93 9.51
C PRO A 280 15.26 -13.34 10.95
N ASP A 281 15.44 -12.38 11.87
CA ASP A 281 15.77 -12.65 13.27
C ASP A 281 14.63 -13.35 14.00
N PHE A 282 13.37 -13.01 13.68
CA PHE A 282 12.21 -13.70 14.20
C PHE A 282 12.24 -15.18 13.79
N LEU A 283 12.46 -15.47 12.51
CA LEU A 283 12.53 -16.85 12.01
C LEU A 283 13.69 -17.62 12.65
N ALA A 284 14.88 -17.01 12.69
CA ALA A 284 16.06 -17.61 13.29
C ALA A 284 15.87 -17.89 14.80
N GLY A 285 15.26 -16.95 15.52
CA GLY A 285 14.92 -17.09 16.94
C GLY A 285 13.91 -18.21 17.23
N GLN A 286 13.10 -18.60 16.25
CA GLN A 286 12.20 -19.76 16.31
C GLN A 286 12.83 -21.06 15.77
N GLY A 287 14.14 -21.03 15.44
CA GLY A 287 14.86 -22.17 14.89
C GLY A 287 14.42 -22.55 13.48
N ILE A 288 14.03 -21.55 12.67
CA ILE A 288 13.83 -21.67 11.23
C ILE A 288 14.96 -20.89 10.54
N PRO A 289 15.87 -21.57 9.82
CA PRO A 289 16.92 -20.87 9.09
C PRO A 289 16.32 -20.02 7.97
N PRO A 290 16.49 -18.68 7.97
CA PRO A 290 15.91 -17.78 6.97
C PRO A 290 16.20 -18.21 5.52
N GLU A 291 17.43 -18.66 5.26
CA GLU A 291 17.90 -19.10 3.94
C GLU A 291 17.14 -20.33 3.40
N ALA A 292 16.54 -21.14 4.28
CA ALA A 292 15.76 -22.31 3.88
C ALA A 292 14.43 -21.94 3.22
N LEU A 293 13.92 -20.73 3.47
CA LEU A 293 12.63 -20.26 2.94
C LEU A 293 12.76 -19.43 1.67
N VAL A 294 13.96 -18.94 1.34
CA VAL A 294 14.17 -18.08 0.17
C VAL A 294 13.88 -18.85 -1.11
N LEU A 295 12.97 -18.31 -1.93
CA LEU A 295 12.65 -18.87 -3.25
C LEU A 295 13.86 -18.70 -4.19
N LYS A 296 14.42 -19.82 -4.64
CA LYS A 296 15.56 -19.84 -5.56
C LYS A 296 15.10 -19.41 -6.96
N GLY A 297 15.91 -18.58 -7.63
CA GLY A 297 15.65 -18.14 -9.01
C GLY A 297 14.84 -16.84 -9.12
N LEU A 298 14.26 -16.35 -8.02
CA LEU A 298 13.65 -15.02 -7.99
C LEU A 298 14.71 -13.96 -7.68
N HIS A 299 14.70 -12.86 -8.44
CA HIS A 299 15.58 -11.74 -8.19
C HIS A 299 15.20 -11.04 -6.88
N ALA A 300 16.21 -10.67 -6.10
CA ALA A 300 16.01 -9.86 -4.93
C ALA A 300 15.43 -8.49 -5.33
N GLN A 301 14.46 -8.02 -4.57
CA GLN A 301 13.71 -6.80 -4.88
C GLN A 301 14.21 -5.66 -3.99
N LYS A 302 14.34 -4.46 -4.55
CA LYS A 302 14.64 -3.27 -3.75
C LYS A 302 13.35 -2.73 -3.17
N VAL A 303 13.16 -2.89 -1.87
CA VAL A 303 12.06 -2.29 -1.12
C VAL A 303 12.50 -0.91 -0.63
N LYS A 304 11.60 0.08 -0.67
CA LYS A 304 11.85 1.45 -0.22
C LYS A 304 10.80 1.85 0.82
N TRP A 305 11.22 2.67 1.77
CA TRP A 305 10.34 3.35 2.72
C TRP A 305 10.85 4.78 2.92
N ALA A 306 10.14 5.56 3.75
CA ALA A 306 10.35 7.00 3.88
C ALA A 306 11.82 7.41 4.11
N GLU A 307 12.63 6.66 4.86
CA GLU A 307 14.03 7.03 5.17
C GLU A 307 15.09 6.05 4.65
N GLY A 308 14.69 5.00 3.91
CA GLY A 308 15.63 3.94 3.58
C GLY A 308 15.19 3.03 2.44
N SER A 309 16.10 2.13 2.07
CA SER A 309 15.81 1.05 1.15
C SER A 309 16.64 -0.16 1.53
N ALA A 310 16.03 -1.34 1.45
CA ALA A 310 16.75 -2.60 1.61
C ALA A 310 16.52 -3.51 0.42
N VAL A 311 17.34 -4.54 0.35
CA VAL A 311 17.13 -5.66 -0.55
C VAL A 311 16.29 -6.68 0.21
N ALA A 312 15.16 -7.06 -0.38
CA ALA A 312 14.27 -8.07 0.15
C ALA A 312 14.23 -9.28 -0.79
N ARG A 313 14.02 -10.46 -0.22
CA ARG A 313 13.93 -11.73 -0.95
C ARG A 313 12.57 -12.34 -0.70
N ALA A 314 11.92 -12.80 -1.76
CA ALA A 314 10.68 -13.55 -1.63
C ALA A 314 10.95 -14.88 -0.92
N ILE A 315 10.07 -15.22 0.03
CA ILE A 315 10.11 -16.52 0.71
C ILE A 315 8.91 -17.38 0.29
N GLY A 316 9.01 -18.70 0.50
CA GLY A 316 7.95 -19.65 0.17
C GLY A 316 7.86 -20.78 1.20
N GLY A 317 6.96 -21.74 0.95
CA GLY A 317 6.78 -22.89 1.83
C GLY A 317 6.16 -22.53 3.19
N TYR A 318 5.31 -21.51 3.22
CA TYR A 318 4.62 -21.04 4.41
C TYR A 318 3.11 -20.92 4.19
N THR A 319 2.36 -20.99 5.28
CA THR A 319 0.94 -20.63 5.33
C THR A 319 0.74 -19.61 6.43
N LEU A 320 0.03 -18.50 6.14
CA LEU A 320 -0.34 -17.51 7.16
C LEU A 320 -1.77 -17.75 7.62
N SER A 321 -2.03 -17.64 8.91
CA SER A 321 -3.37 -17.72 9.47
C SER A 321 -3.66 -16.66 10.53
N LEU A 322 -4.90 -16.19 10.52
CA LEU A 322 -5.49 -15.29 11.50
C LEU A 322 -6.47 -16.09 12.35
N GLY A 323 -6.01 -16.51 13.53
CA GLY A 323 -6.72 -17.51 14.31
C GLY A 323 -6.75 -18.85 13.57
N ASN A 324 -7.95 -19.26 13.13
CA ASN A 324 -8.17 -20.53 12.43
C ASN A 324 -8.41 -20.34 10.92
N GLN A 325 -8.31 -19.12 10.41
CA GLN A 325 -8.53 -18.82 9.00
C GLN A 325 -7.20 -18.62 8.29
N GLU A 326 -7.01 -19.36 7.22
CA GLU A 326 -5.87 -19.18 6.31
C GLU A 326 -6.04 -17.90 5.51
N ILE A 327 -4.96 -17.12 5.39
CA ILE A 327 -4.89 -15.93 4.56
C ILE A 327 -4.31 -16.34 3.22
N PRO A 328 -4.99 -16.12 2.09
CA PRO A 328 -4.45 -16.36 0.76
C PRO A 328 -3.40 -15.28 0.41
N PHE A 329 -2.24 -15.36 1.05
CA PHE A 329 -1.16 -14.38 0.93
C PHE A 329 -0.09 -14.90 -0.03
N LYS A 330 0.19 -14.15 -1.12
CA LYS A 330 1.09 -14.61 -2.19
C LYS A 330 2.56 -14.36 -1.86
N ASP A 331 2.91 -13.11 -1.55
CA ASP A 331 4.30 -12.67 -1.52
C ASP A 331 4.64 -12.05 -0.17
N LEU A 332 5.33 -12.82 0.67
CA LEU A 332 5.97 -12.30 1.87
C LEU A 332 7.45 -12.09 1.55
N LEU A 333 7.94 -10.87 1.77
CA LEU A 333 9.34 -10.55 1.52
C LEU A 333 10.11 -10.57 2.84
N MET A 334 11.30 -11.14 2.79
CA MET A 334 12.22 -11.16 3.93
C MET A 334 13.35 -10.17 3.68
N THR A 335 13.64 -9.33 4.67
CA THR A 335 14.69 -8.31 4.54
C THR A 335 15.41 -8.11 5.87
N GLU A 336 16.74 -8.05 5.80
CA GLU A 336 17.59 -7.67 6.93
C GLU A 336 17.53 -6.16 7.07
N THR A 337 16.73 -5.69 8.02
CA THR A 337 16.50 -4.26 8.27
C THR A 337 16.43 -4.00 9.75
N GLU A 338 16.90 -2.82 10.15
CA GLU A 338 16.75 -2.33 11.52
C GLU A 338 15.29 -2.08 11.90
N LEU A 339 14.36 -2.09 10.94
CA LEU A 339 12.91 -1.94 11.14
C LEU A 339 12.35 -2.89 12.21
N PHE A 340 12.89 -4.11 12.30
CA PHE A 340 12.44 -5.13 13.23
C PHE A 340 13.23 -5.18 14.53
N ILE A 341 14.40 -4.53 14.56
CA ILE A 341 15.19 -4.44 15.77
C ILE A 341 14.42 -3.50 16.69
N PRO A 342 13.96 -3.95 17.87
CA PRO A 342 13.38 -3.01 18.83
C PRO A 342 14.38 -1.87 19.04
N PRO A 343 13.94 -0.61 18.94
CA PRO A 343 14.78 0.48 19.39
C PRO A 343 15.22 0.15 20.81
N GLN A 344 16.43 0.56 21.20
CA GLN A 344 16.93 0.37 22.57
C GLN A 344 15.96 0.91 23.65
N PHE A 345 14.83 1.52 23.28
CA PHE A 345 13.84 2.19 24.10
C PHE A 345 12.43 1.56 24.07
N VAL A 346 12.22 0.41 23.39
CA VAL A 346 10.91 -0.28 23.33
C VAL A 346 11.04 -1.81 23.41
N SER A 347 10.11 -2.49 24.08
CA SER A 347 9.95 -3.95 23.96
C SER A 347 9.65 -4.31 22.49
N THR A 348 10.30 -5.35 21.96
CA THR A 348 10.16 -5.93 20.59
C THR A 348 9.00 -5.35 19.78
N CYS A 349 9.34 -4.55 18.76
CA CYS A 349 8.41 -3.79 17.91
C CYS A 349 7.38 -4.72 17.26
N CYS A 350 7.83 -5.50 16.28
CA CYS A 350 7.06 -6.42 15.46
C CYS A 350 8.00 -7.44 14.84
N ASP A 351 7.48 -8.64 14.61
CA ASP A 351 8.13 -9.72 13.89
C ASP A 351 8.00 -9.56 12.36
N GLY A 352 7.11 -8.67 11.92
CA GLY A 352 6.88 -8.34 10.52
C GLY A 352 5.99 -7.11 10.30
N VAL A 353 5.78 -6.75 9.04
CA VAL A 353 4.87 -5.69 8.58
C VAL A 353 3.88 -6.30 7.59
N LEU A 354 2.60 -5.97 7.73
CA LEU A 354 1.58 -6.22 6.72
C LEU A 354 1.32 -4.91 5.97
N GLY A 355 1.77 -4.88 4.73
CA GLY A 355 1.76 -3.72 3.85
C GLY A 355 0.43 -3.51 3.15
N ILE A 356 0.44 -2.63 2.15
CA ILE A 356 -0.71 -2.33 1.31
C ILE A 356 -1.19 -3.54 0.50
N ASP A 357 -0.29 -4.46 0.16
CA ASP A 357 -0.57 -5.74 -0.48
C ASP A 357 -1.49 -6.65 0.35
N PHE A 358 -1.34 -6.62 1.67
CA PHE A 358 -2.27 -7.24 2.62
C PHE A 358 -3.53 -6.40 2.79
N LEU A 359 -3.39 -5.10 3.08
CA LEU A 359 -4.51 -4.22 3.40
C LEU A 359 -5.51 -4.05 2.25
N ARG A 360 -5.14 -4.38 1.01
CA ARG A 360 -6.04 -4.37 -0.17
C ARG A 360 -6.83 -5.66 -0.37
N GLN A 361 -6.47 -6.75 0.30
CA GLN A 361 -7.21 -8.01 0.20
C GLN A 361 -8.53 -7.95 0.99
N TYR A 362 -8.64 -6.99 1.92
CA TYR A 362 -9.76 -6.83 2.83
C TYR A 362 -10.19 -5.37 2.89
N ALA A 363 -11.41 -5.12 3.34
CA ALA A 363 -11.70 -3.85 4.01
C ALA A 363 -11.35 -4.00 5.50
N VAL A 364 -10.54 -3.07 6.00
CA VAL A 364 -9.90 -3.18 7.32
C VAL A 364 -10.46 -2.09 8.23
N GLU A 365 -11.30 -2.47 9.19
CA GLU A 365 -11.83 -1.58 10.21
C GLU A 365 -10.93 -1.56 11.45
N PHE A 366 -10.44 -0.38 11.77
CA PHE A 366 -9.62 -0.08 12.92
C PHE A 366 -10.52 0.43 14.04
N ARG A 367 -10.70 -0.34 15.11
CA ARG A 367 -11.45 0.10 16.29
C ARG A 367 -10.53 0.59 17.38
N ALA A 368 -10.77 1.82 17.85
CA ALA A 368 -9.85 2.48 18.77
C ALA A 368 -10.18 2.25 20.25
N GLY A 369 -11.44 1.89 20.56
CA GLY A 369 -11.90 1.66 21.92
C GLY A 369 -11.38 0.34 22.52
N PRO A 370 -11.38 0.16 23.85
CA PRO A 370 -11.09 -1.13 24.48
C PRO A 370 -12.27 -2.12 24.30
N PRO A 371 -12.01 -3.38 23.88
CA PRO A 371 -10.72 -3.89 23.43
C PRO A 371 -10.36 -3.30 22.06
N VAL A 372 -9.10 -2.91 21.90
CA VAL A 372 -8.59 -2.47 20.60
C VAL A 372 -8.66 -3.66 19.66
N GLU A 373 -9.36 -3.53 18.54
CA GLU A 373 -9.60 -4.63 17.61
C GLU A 373 -9.44 -4.16 16.16
N ILE A 374 -9.07 -5.10 15.30
CA ILE A 374 -9.13 -4.99 13.85
C ILE A 374 -10.21 -5.93 13.35
N ILE A 375 -11.09 -5.43 12.48
CA ILE A 375 -12.08 -6.26 11.80
C ILE A 375 -11.72 -6.29 10.33
N LEU A 376 -11.55 -7.50 9.81
CA LEU A 376 -11.33 -7.76 8.40
C LEU A 376 -12.65 -8.18 7.78
N TRP A 377 -12.98 -7.51 6.69
CA TRP A 377 -14.13 -7.82 5.87
C TRP A 377 -13.66 -8.35 4.52
N PRO A 378 -14.31 -9.39 3.96
CA PRO A 378 -14.03 -9.81 2.59
C PRO A 378 -14.20 -8.61 1.66
N ARG A 379 -13.25 -8.38 0.76
CA ARG A 379 -13.35 -7.30 -0.24
C ARG A 379 -14.64 -7.40 -1.05
N ALA A 380 -14.93 -8.59 -1.56
CA ALA A 380 -16.05 -8.80 -2.48
C ALA A 380 -17.38 -8.51 -1.77
N GLY A 381 -18.13 -7.56 -2.30
CA GLY A 381 -19.43 -7.16 -1.73
C GLY A 381 -19.33 -6.35 -0.43
N PHE A 382 -18.13 -5.92 -0.02
CA PHE A 382 -17.98 -5.05 1.14
C PHE A 382 -18.72 -3.74 0.91
N HIS A 383 -19.50 -3.35 1.91
CA HIS A 383 -20.08 -2.04 2.00
C HIS A 383 -20.25 -1.67 3.45
N HIS A 384 -20.00 -0.41 3.76
CA HIS A 384 -20.37 0.13 5.05
C HIS A 384 -21.84 0.56 5.00
N GLU A 385 -22.59 0.44 6.10
CA GLU A 385 -23.94 1.04 6.24
C GLU A 385 -24.01 2.42 5.56
N ALA A 386 -25.03 2.63 4.71
CA ALA A 386 -25.13 3.71 3.71
C ALA A 386 -25.07 5.17 4.24
N ALA A 387 -24.82 5.37 5.53
CA ALA A 387 -24.74 6.67 6.19
C ALA A 387 -23.32 7.07 6.65
N ARG A 388 -22.29 6.22 6.51
CA ARG A 388 -20.93 6.60 6.94
C ARG A 388 -20.26 7.53 5.92
N PRO A 389 -19.77 8.69 6.35
CA PRO A 389 -18.96 9.53 5.49
C PRO A 389 -17.63 8.87 5.14
N TRP A 390 -17.13 9.16 3.94
CA TRP A 390 -15.85 8.63 3.48
C TRP A 390 -15.15 9.60 2.54
N THR A 391 -13.84 9.42 2.38
CA THR A 391 -13.00 10.16 1.43
C THR A 391 -12.28 9.23 0.46
N GLU A 392 -12.14 9.66 -0.79
CA GLU A 392 -11.41 8.92 -1.80
C GLU A 392 -9.91 8.93 -1.51
N VAL A 393 -9.25 7.80 -1.73
CA VAL A 393 -7.80 7.63 -1.68
C VAL A 393 -7.31 6.80 -2.87
N SER A 394 -6.10 7.08 -3.31
CA SER A 394 -5.42 6.40 -4.40
C SER A 394 -3.97 6.16 -4.04
N THR A 395 -3.38 5.10 -4.55
CA THR A 395 -1.96 4.81 -4.40
C THR A 395 -1.16 5.38 -5.56
N THR A 396 -0.05 6.04 -5.26
CA THR A 396 0.85 6.62 -6.26
C THR A 396 1.74 5.54 -6.89
N SER A 397 2.49 5.87 -7.93
CA SER A 397 3.50 4.96 -8.50
C SER A 397 4.61 4.59 -7.51
N THR A 398 4.82 5.39 -6.45
CA THR A 398 5.76 5.12 -5.36
C THR A 398 5.14 4.34 -4.21
N GLY A 399 3.84 4.02 -4.28
CA GLY A 399 3.14 3.27 -3.25
C GLY A 399 2.47 4.09 -2.17
N ASP A 400 2.57 5.42 -2.22
CA ASP A 400 1.98 6.28 -1.21
C ASP A 400 0.46 6.31 -1.36
N LEU A 401 -0.25 6.03 -0.27
CA LEU A 401 -1.69 6.20 -0.22
C LEU A 401 -2.03 7.69 -0.02
N ILE A 402 -2.64 8.32 -1.01
CA ILE A 402 -2.92 9.77 -1.02
C ILE A 402 -4.39 10.07 -1.31
N SER A 403 -4.90 11.18 -0.79
CA SER A 403 -6.15 11.79 -1.22
C SER A 403 -5.89 13.18 -1.79
N ALA A 404 -6.13 13.35 -3.09
CA ALA A 404 -6.04 14.65 -3.76
C ALA A 404 -7.30 15.52 -3.55
N ALA A 405 -8.42 14.90 -3.16
CA ALA A 405 -9.66 15.62 -2.83
C ALA A 405 -9.58 16.34 -1.46
N CYS A 406 -8.54 16.04 -0.67
CA CYS A 406 -8.31 16.62 0.62
C CYS A 406 -7.40 17.84 0.54
N ILE A 407 -7.89 18.98 1.04
CA ILE A 407 -7.15 20.23 1.15
C ILE A 407 -6.87 20.50 2.61
N ALA A 408 -5.64 20.89 2.89
CA ALA A 408 -5.19 21.25 4.22
C ALA A 408 -5.02 22.77 4.31
N ASP A 409 -5.90 23.41 5.09
CA ASP A 409 -5.93 24.85 5.30
C ASP A 409 -5.38 25.19 6.70
N THR A 410 -4.40 26.10 6.75
CA THR A 410 -3.81 26.62 8.00
C THR A 410 -4.68 27.69 8.65
N GLY A 411 -5.81 28.07 8.02
CA GLY A 411 -6.68 29.14 8.43
C GLY A 411 -6.05 30.52 8.23
N SER A 412 -6.85 31.57 8.43
CA SER A 412 -6.44 32.99 8.27
C SER A 412 -5.30 33.45 9.20
N LEU A 413 -4.79 32.57 10.07
CA LEU A 413 -3.67 32.83 10.99
C LEU A 413 -2.30 32.70 10.30
N ALA A 414 -2.22 32.08 9.13
CA ALA A 414 -1.00 32.09 8.33
C ALA A 414 -0.97 33.33 7.43
N SER A 415 -0.14 34.30 7.81
CA SER A 415 0.25 35.44 6.96
C SER A 415 0.58 34.98 5.53
N LYS A 416 -0.26 35.34 4.54
CA LYS A 416 -0.11 35.46 3.06
C LYS A 416 0.97 34.68 2.25
N ALA A 417 1.79 33.80 2.81
CA ALA A 417 3.04 33.34 2.19
C ALA A 417 3.28 31.82 2.23
N ALA A 418 2.47 31.03 2.92
CA ALA A 418 2.60 29.58 2.88
C ALA A 418 1.73 29.01 1.75
N PRO A 419 2.30 28.28 0.76
CA PRO A 419 1.49 27.62 -0.26
C PRO A 419 0.56 26.58 0.39
N PRO A 420 -0.69 26.46 -0.09
CA PRO A 420 -1.63 25.49 0.43
C PRO A 420 -1.08 24.06 0.27
N VAL A 421 -1.45 23.18 1.21
CA VAL A 421 -1.15 21.75 1.15
C VAL A 421 -2.28 21.10 0.32
N VAL A 422 -1.93 20.51 -0.82
CA VAL A 422 -2.85 20.11 -1.90
C VAL A 422 -3.08 18.59 -1.90
N GLY A 423 -3.19 18.00 -0.71
CA GLY A 423 -3.41 16.58 -0.55
C GLY A 423 -3.11 16.06 0.85
N ALA A 424 -3.56 14.84 1.13
CA ALA A 424 -3.28 14.14 2.37
C ALA A 424 -2.66 12.76 2.09
N ARG A 425 -1.56 12.43 2.75
CA ARG A 425 -0.99 11.09 2.77
C ARG A 425 -1.60 10.31 3.94
N TRP A 426 -2.10 9.12 3.65
CA TRP A 426 -2.74 8.23 4.61
C TRP A 426 -1.80 7.12 4.97
N ASP A 427 -1.00 7.37 5.99
CA ASP A 427 -0.08 6.38 6.53
C ASP A 427 -0.64 5.80 7.84
N THR A 428 -0.97 4.51 7.84
CA THR A 428 -1.29 3.78 9.07
C THR A 428 -0.04 3.35 9.81
N GLY A 429 1.09 3.32 9.10
CA GLY A 429 2.43 3.41 9.64
C GLY A 429 2.68 4.80 10.19
N SER A 430 3.70 4.93 11.03
CA SER A 430 4.10 6.23 11.54
C SER A 430 5.38 6.63 10.82
N GLU A 431 5.43 7.89 10.34
CA GLU A 431 6.71 8.57 10.09
C GLU A 431 7.63 8.35 11.30
N TYR A 432 7.11 8.50 12.53
CA TYR A 432 7.83 8.16 13.76
C TYR A 432 8.16 6.68 13.95
N ALA A 433 7.49 5.68 13.40
CA ALA A 433 7.95 4.29 13.61
C ALA A 433 9.11 3.93 12.70
N LEU A 434 9.20 4.60 11.55
CA LEU A 434 10.39 4.61 10.72
C LEU A 434 11.46 5.58 11.30
N GLU A 435 11.07 6.73 11.86
CA GLU A 435 11.95 7.74 12.50
C GLU A 435 12.25 7.45 13.99
N VAL A 436 11.67 6.44 14.66
CA VAL A 436 12.03 6.01 16.02
C VAL A 436 13.44 5.39 15.98
N HIS A 437 13.96 5.17 14.77
CA HIS A 437 15.35 4.87 14.43
C HIS A 437 16.21 6.11 14.12
N ALA A 438 15.67 7.33 14.19
CA ALA A 438 16.36 8.60 13.95
C ALA A 438 16.20 9.57 15.13
N THR A 439 17.29 9.77 15.88
CA THR A 439 17.32 10.53 17.15
C THR A 439 17.04 12.05 17.09
N GLN A 440 16.50 12.63 16.01
CA GLN A 440 16.46 14.09 15.88
C GLN A 440 15.26 14.64 15.09
N PHE A 441 14.13 14.89 15.76
CA PHE A 441 13.20 15.95 15.34
C PHE A 441 12.51 16.63 16.52
N GLU A 442 13.09 17.75 16.94
CA GLU A 442 12.36 18.84 17.59
C GLU A 442 12.49 20.07 16.69
N LYS A 443 11.37 20.83 16.56
CA LYS A 443 11.23 22.14 15.89
C LYS A 443 10.67 22.13 14.46
N ALA A 444 9.54 21.46 14.29
CA ALA A 444 8.53 21.90 13.33
C ALA A 444 7.67 23.01 13.93
N ARG A 445 7.46 24.12 13.22
CA ARG A 445 6.43 25.11 13.60
C ARG A 445 5.04 24.45 13.50
N LYS A 446 4.46 24.19 14.67
CA LYS A 446 3.10 23.65 14.90
C LYS A 446 2.01 24.65 14.52
N THR A 447 1.90 24.99 13.25
CA THR A 447 0.72 25.74 12.80
C THR A 447 -0.42 24.73 12.65
N PRO A 448 -1.47 24.78 13.49
CA PRO A 448 -2.58 23.86 13.38
C PRO A 448 -3.30 24.09 12.05
N TRP A 449 -3.63 23.01 11.35
CA TRP A 449 -4.40 23.04 10.11
C TRP A 449 -5.68 22.24 10.24
N THR A 450 -6.61 22.56 9.36
CA THR A 450 -7.84 21.83 9.13
C THR A 450 -7.70 21.02 7.85
N LEU A 451 -8.02 19.73 7.93
CA LEU A 451 -8.16 18.88 6.76
C LEU A 451 -9.62 18.82 6.34
N THR A 452 -9.90 19.26 5.12
CA THR A 452 -11.22 19.20 4.50
C THR A 452 -11.14 18.38 3.23
N CYS A 453 -12.00 17.38 3.07
CA CYS A 453 -12.07 16.54 1.88
C CYS A 453 -13.45 16.72 1.24
N GLY A 454 -13.50 17.30 0.05
CA GLY A 454 -14.75 17.79 -0.53
C GLY A 454 -15.42 18.85 0.37
N SER A 455 -16.67 18.63 0.75
CA SER A 455 -17.40 19.50 1.70
C SER A 455 -17.17 19.12 3.16
N GLN A 456 -16.47 18.01 3.44
CA GLN A 456 -16.40 17.45 4.77
C GLN A 456 -15.12 17.82 5.51
N LYS A 457 -15.28 18.34 6.72
CA LYS A 457 -14.16 18.61 7.62
C LYS A 457 -13.73 17.30 8.28
N ILE A 458 -12.67 16.69 7.77
CA ILE A 458 -12.17 15.42 8.31
C ILE A 458 -11.51 15.65 9.66
N ALA A 459 -10.60 16.62 9.77
CA ALA A 459 -9.85 16.84 11.02
C ALA A 459 -9.52 18.33 11.23
N THR A 460 -9.32 18.71 12.49
CA THR A 460 -8.88 20.04 12.90
C THR A 460 -7.68 19.97 13.81
N ARG A 461 -6.83 21.00 13.74
CA ARG A 461 -5.60 21.08 14.55
C ARG A 461 -4.74 19.83 14.38
N ILE A 462 -4.52 19.40 13.14
CA ILE A 462 -3.43 18.45 12.86
C ILE A 462 -2.11 19.23 12.98
N ASP A 463 -1.07 18.63 13.55
CA ASP A 463 0.29 19.18 13.45
C ASP A 463 0.87 18.68 12.15
N ALA A 464 1.32 19.59 11.29
CA ALA A 464 2.03 19.17 10.08
C ALA A 464 3.42 18.75 10.51
N SER A 465 3.78 17.48 10.26
CA SER A 465 5.19 17.13 10.16
C SER A 465 5.75 17.90 8.95
N PRO A 466 6.78 18.74 9.10
CA PRO A 466 7.31 19.52 8.01
C PRO A 466 8.14 18.57 7.17
N GLN A 467 7.64 18.28 5.97
CA GLN A 467 8.38 17.63 4.88
C GLN A 467 9.17 16.39 5.29
N ASP A 468 8.68 15.24 4.85
CA ASP A 468 9.57 14.13 4.52
C ASP A 468 10.75 14.70 3.70
N LYS A 469 11.98 14.61 4.25
CA LYS A 469 13.21 15.12 3.60
C LYS A 469 13.39 14.53 2.20
N ASN A 470 12.70 13.42 1.92
CA ASN A 470 12.75 12.71 0.65
C ASN A 470 11.78 13.22 -0.42
N GLY A 471 11.14 14.38 -0.22
CA GLY A 471 10.90 15.30 -1.33
C GLY A 471 10.04 14.75 -2.47
N LEU A 472 8.96 14.01 -2.16
CA LEU A 472 7.88 13.80 -3.13
C LEU A 472 7.16 15.13 -3.36
N ARG A 473 7.80 16.00 -4.14
CA ARG A 473 7.14 17.13 -4.78
C ARG A 473 6.21 16.54 -5.82
N PHE A 474 4.93 16.44 -5.48
CA PHE A 474 3.92 16.33 -6.50
C PHE A 474 4.02 17.57 -7.38
N SER A 475 3.75 17.41 -8.67
CA SER A 475 3.65 18.51 -9.63
C SER A 475 2.65 19.60 -9.21
N HIS A 476 1.83 19.35 -8.17
CA HIS A 476 0.70 20.18 -7.75
C HIS A 476 0.77 20.70 -6.29
N GLY A 477 1.81 20.43 -5.48
CA GLY A 477 1.93 21.05 -4.15
C GLY A 477 2.52 20.18 -3.03
N LYS A 478 2.41 20.67 -1.78
CA LYS A 478 2.83 19.95 -0.55
C LYS A 478 1.74 18.97 -0.12
N ILE A 479 2.10 17.79 0.37
CA ILE A 479 1.19 16.81 0.98
C ILE A 479 1.53 16.70 2.48
N ALA A 480 0.52 16.47 3.32
CA ALA A 480 0.71 16.22 4.74
C ALA A 480 0.24 14.83 5.15
N ASN A 481 0.99 14.17 6.02
CA ASN A 481 0.65 12.84 6.54
C ASN A 481 -0.37 12.96 7.68
N VAL A 482 -1.49 12.23 7.56
CA VAL A 482 -2.65 12.33 8.46
C VAL A 482 -3.16 11.00 8.99
N GLY A 483 -2.66 9.88 8.48
CA GLY A 483 -3.27 8.57 8.76
C GLY A 483 -3.29 8.29 10.26
N MET A 484 -2.12 8.30 10.90
CA MET A 484 -2.02 8.04 12.33
C MET A 484 -2.77 9.00 13.27
N PRO A 485 -2.66 10.33 13.10
CA PRO A 485 -3.49 11.27 13.85
C PRO A 485 -5.00 11.02 13.71
N ILE A 486 -5.46 10.54 12.56
CA ILE A 486 -6.88 10.27 12.31
C ILE A 486 -7.30 8.92 12.89
N LEU A 487 -6.51 7.86 12.70
CA LEU A 487 -6.77 6.53 13.25
C LEU A 487 -6.84 6.51 14.79
N GLY A 488 -6.22 7.49 15.46
CA GLY A 488 -6.29 7.64 16.92
C GLY A 488 -7.62 8.19 17.45
N ARG A 489 -8.51 8.73 16.61
CA ARG A 489 -9.71 9.48 17.03
C ARG A 489 -10.94 8.60 17.26
N GLY A 490 -10.96 7.42 16.67
CA GLY A 490 -12.12 6.55 16.67
C GLY A 490 -12.06 5.58 15.53
N ASP A 491 -13.20 4.96 15.27
CA ASP A 491 -13.26 3.86 14.32
C ASP A 491 -13.16 4.39 12.88
N THR A 492 -12.30 3.74 12.10
CA THR A 492 -11.99 4.10 10.71
C THR A 492 -11.87 2.82 9.90
N THR A 493 -12.44 2.79 8.69
CA THR A 493 -12.32 1.62 7.80
C THR A 493 -11.53 1.98 6.55
N LEU A 494 -10.45 1.26 6.31
CA LEU A 494 -9.69 1.33 5.07
C LEU A 494 -10.25 0.31 4.09
N ASP A 495 -10.91 0.81 3.05
CA ASP A 495 -11.37 0.02 1.92
C ASP A 495 -10.51 0.40 0.71
N LEU A 496 -9.22 0.05 0.80
CA LEU A 496 -8.20 0.47 -0.17
C LEU A 496 -8.46 -0.12 -1.55
N SER A 497 -9.05 -1.31 -1.59
CA SER A 497 -9.44 -1.97 -2.83
C SER A 497 -10.41 -1.13 -3.65
N HIS A 498 -11.38 -0.48 -2.99
CA HIS A 498 -12.30 0.45 -3.63
C HIS A 498 -11.86 1.91 -3.53
N GLY A 499 -10.66 2.20 -3.00
CA GLY A 499 -10.15 3.57 -2.89
C GLY A 499 -10.91 4.45 -1.88
N ARG A 500 -11.43 3.86 -0.80
CA ARG A 500 -12.24 4.60 0.20
C ARG A 500 -11.63 4.51 1.59
N ILE A 501 -11.72 5.59 2.35
CA ILE A 501 -11.54 5.59 3.81
C ILE A 501 -12.84 6.06 4.44
N TRP A 502 -13.46 5.19 5.23
CA TRP A 502 -14.71 5.44 5.91
C TRP A 502 -14.47 5.93 7.33
N PHE A 503 -15.29 6.88 7.78
CA PHE A 503 -15.24 7.44 9.12
C PHE A 503 -16.58 7.27 9.83
N THR A 504 -16.53 7.09 11.15
CA THR A 504 -17.73 7.33 11.97
C THR A 504 -17.91 8.82 12.23
N GLU A 505 -19.15 9.25 12.44
CA GLU A 505 -19.45 10.63 12.86
C GLU A 505 -18.69 10.99 14.15
N LYS A 506 -18.57 10.04 15.09
CA LYS A 506 -17.76 10.20 16.31
C LYS A 506 -16.28 10.46 15.99
N THR A 507 -15.69 9.71 15.05
CA THR A 507 -14.31 9.90 14.61
C THR A 507 -14.11 11.31 14.07
N LEU A 508 -15.07 11.83 13.29
CA LEU A 508 -15.03 13.18 12.71
C LEU A 508 -15.21 14.30 13.73
N GLN A 509 -15.99 14.07 14.79
CA GLN A 509 -16.23 15.04 15.85
C GLN A 509 -15.13 15.04 16.93
N THR A 510 -14.48 13.90 17.14
CA THR A 510 -13.42 13.76 18.16
C THR A 510 -12.21 14.60 17.78
N ARG A 511 -11.67 15.41 18.69
CA ARG A 511 -10.44 16.19 18.41
C ARG A 511 -9.20 15.31 18.41
N ILE A 512 -8.13 15.76 17.76
CA ILE A 512 -6.81 15.14 17.93
C ILE A 512 -6.28 15.55 19.30
N TYR A 513 -6.14 14.57 20.18
CA TYR A 513 -5.63 14.77 21.53
C TYR A 513 -4.12 15.05 21.49
N ARG A 514 -3.74 16.20 22.04
CA ARG A 514 -2.34 16.62 22.21
C ARG A 514 -2.05 16.72 23.69
N ASN A 515 -0.84 16.32 24.08
CA ASN A 515 -0.40 16.48 25.46
C ASN A 515 -0.25 17.98 25.78
N GLU A 516 -1.34 18.57 26.27
CA GLU A 516 -1.44 19.97 26.72
C GLU A 516 -1.17 20.10 28.22
N SER A 517 -0.90 18.98 28.92
CA SER A 517 -0.59 18.99 30.35
C SER A 517 0.67 19.80 30.67
N GLY A 518 1.62 19.86 29.72
CA GLY A 518 2.95 20.42 29.89
C GLY A 518 3.96 19.45 30.49
N LEU A 519 3.59 18.20 30.77
CA LEU A 519 4.51 17.15 31.23
C LEU A 519 5.10 16.41 30.03
N GLY A 520 6.37 16.66 29.73
CA GLY A 520 7.12 15.90 28.74
C GLY A 520 7.75 14.66 29.34
N VAL A 521 7.55 13.51 28.70
CA VAL A 521 8.07 12.21 29.13
C VAL A 521 8.75 11.48 27.98
N ARG A 522 9.71 10.61 28.29
CA ARG A 522 10.32 9.68 27.32
C ARG A 522 10.65 8.35 27.97
N PHE A 523 10.70 7.29 27.18
CA PHE A 523 11.33 6.05 27.62
C PHE A 523 12.86 6.15 27.55
N LYS A 524 13.53 5.55 28.53
CA LYS A 524 14.99 5.36 28.59
C LYS A 524 15.26 3.94 29.09
N TYR A 525 16.39 3.34 28.70
CA TYR A 525 16.83 2.07 29.28
C TYR A 525 17.96 2.34 30.27
N GLU A 526 17.89 1.70 31.43
CA GLU A 526 18.99 1.70 32.38
C GLU A 526 20.09 0.76 31.86
N SER A 527 21.29 1.31 31.62
CA SER A 527 22.42 0.64 30.97
C SER A 527 22.82 -0.69 31.61
N ASP A 528 22.54 -0.84 32.90
CA ASP A 528 23.07 -1.92 33.72
C ASP A 528 22.10 -3.11 33.82
N GLN A 529 20.80 -2.88 33.58
CA GLN A 529 19.76 -3.90 33.73
C GLN A 529 18.95 -4.13 32.45
N GLY A 530 19.02 -3.22 31.47
CA GLY A 530 18.16 -3.27 30.29
C GLY A 530 16.70 -2.94 30.58
N ASP A 531 16.39 -2.46 31.79
CA ASP A 531 15.04 -2.13 32.20
C ASP A 531 14.55 -0.86 31.49
N ARG A 532 13.35 -0.95 30.90
CA ARG A 532 12.64 0.17 30.28
C ARG A 532 12.01 1.04 31.36
N ILE A 533 12.41 2.31 31.43
CA ILE A 533 11.90 3.28 32.39
C ILE A 533 11.23 4.47 31.70
N LEU A 534 10.16 5.00 32.27
CA LEU A 534 9.53 6.23 31.80
C LEU A 534 10.06 7.41 32.62
N GLN A 535 10.76 8.33 31.97
CA GLN A 535 11.40 9.47 32.63
C GLN A 535 10.73 10.79 32.24
N VAL A 536 10.49 11.65 33.23
CA VAL A 536 10.09 13.05 33.00
C VAL A 536 11.27 13.82 32.42
N VAL A 537 11.12 14.41 31.24
CA VAL A 537 12.19 15.16 30.54
C VAL A 537 11.98 16.65 30.53
N SER A 538 10.73 17.11 30.61
CA SER A 538 10.42 18.52 30.63
C SER A 538 9.13 18.79 31.38
N ILE A 539 9.05 19.99 31.97
CA ILE A 539 7.85 20.50 32.63
C ILE A 539 7.67 21.93 32.11
N ALA A 540 6.64 22.13 31.29
CA ALA A 540 6.38 23.43 30.68
C ALA A 540 6.03 24.47 31.75
N PRO A 541 6.65 25.66 31.75
CA PRO A 541 6.29 26.73 32.68
C PRO A 541 4.80 27.10 32.55
N LYS A 542 4.16 27.49 33.66
CA LYS A 542 2.75 27.93 33.72
C LYS A 542 1.72 26.89 33.22
N SER A 543 2.11 25.61 33.15
CA SER A 543 1.22 24.51 32.77
C SER A 543 0.57 23.82 33.97
N SER A 544 -0.42 22.95 33.72
CA SER A 544 -1.00 22.09 34.76
C SER A 544 0.07 21.19 35.40
N ALA A 545 1.02 20.70 34.59
CA ALA A 545 2.16 19.92 35.06
C ALA A 545 3.09 20.72 35.98
N ALA A 546 3.30 22.03 35.75
CA ALA A 546 4.12 22.86 36.64
C ALA A 546 3.47 23.05 38.02
N LEU A 547 2.15 23.26 38.06
CA LEU A 547 1.40 23.35 39.32
C LEU A 547 1.46 22.02 40.08
N PHE A 548 1.19 20.92 39.38
CA PHE A 548 1.27 19.57 39.93
C PHE A 548 2.68 19.22 40.44
N ALA A 549 3.72 19.55 39.68
CA ALA A 549 5.11 19.34 40.08
C ALA A 549 5.47 20.12 41.35
N LYS A 550 4.98 21.36 41.50
CA LYS A 550 5.17 22.16 42.71
C LYS A 550 4.50 21.54 43.94
N GLN A 551 3.36 20.89 43.77
CA GLN A 551 2.59 20.27 44.86
C GLN A 551 3.15 18.90 45.27
N THR A 552 3.60 18.10 44.31
CA THR A 552 4.00 16.69 44.53
C THR A 552 5.50 16.48 44.66
N GLY A 553 6.30 17.44 44.17
CA GLY A 553 7.75 17.34 44.13
C GLY A 553 8.30 16.56 42.92
N ILE A 554 7.48 16.23 41.92
CA ILE A 554 7.97 15.69 40.64
C ILE A 554 8.92 16.70 39.99
N LYS A 555 10.03 16.21 39.43
CA LYS A 555 11.04 17.02 38.74
C LYS A 555 11.43 16.37 37.42
N VAL A 556 12.11 17.15 36.57
CA VAL A 556 12.84 16.56 35.43
C VAL A 556 13.81 15.51 35.96
N GLY A 557 13.80 14.33 35.36
CA GLY A 557 14.56 13.17 35.77
C GLY A 557 13.78 12.13 36.57
N THR A 558 12.60 12.48 37.12
CA THR A 558 11.75 11.55 37.90
C THR A 558 11.34 10.34 37.04
N ARG A 559 11.44 9.14 37.63
CA ARG A 559 11.01 7.87 37.04
C ARG A 559 9.56 7.58 37.40
N LEU A 560 8.69 7.60 36.40
CA LEU A 560 7.30 7.19 36.53
C LEU A 560 7.21 5.66 36.51
N THR A 561 6.36 5.09 37.36
CA THR A 561 6.11 3.64 37.46
C THR A 561 4.72 3.27 36.97
N GLN A 562 3.73 4.16 37.10
CA GLN A 562 2.38 3.94 36.60
C GLN A 562 1.73 5.20 36.05
N VAL A 563 0.79 5.00 35.11
CA VAL A 563 -0.13 6.03 34.61
C VAL A 563 -1.55 5.46 34.60
N ASP A 564 -2.48 6.10 35.32
CA ASP A 564 -3.86 5.65 35.53
C ASP A 564 -3.98 4.21 36.07
N SER A 565 -3.13 3.88 37.04
CA SER A 565 -3.06 2.53 37.66
C SER A 565 -2.60 1.43 36.70
N LYS A 566 -2.05 1.81 35.52
CA LYS A 566 -1.41 0.88 34.59
C LYS A 566 0.11 0.99 34.72
N PRO A 567 0.83 -0.14 34.88
CA PRO A 567 2.28 -0.16 34.83
C PRO A 567 2.80 0.43 33.51
N ILE A 568 3.93 1.14 33.56
CA ILE A 568 4.52 1.76 32.37
C ILE A 568 4.97 0.74 31.32
N GLU A 569 5.20 -0.50 31.72
CA GLU A 569 5.57 -1.64 30.87
C GLU A 569 4.41 -2.04 29.95
N GLU A 570 3.16 -1.80 30.38
CA GLU A 570 1.96 -2.05 29.59
C GLU A 570 1.59 -0.87 28.67
N LEU A 571 2.32 0.23 28.75
CA LEU A 571 2.03 1.45 28.01
C LEU A 571 3.16 1.79 27.04
N ASP A 572 2.79 2.23 25.84
CA ASP A 572 3.71 2.91 24.93
C ASP A 572 3.66 4.44 25.14
N LEU A 573 4.58 5.15 24.50
CA LEU A 573 4.70 6.60 24.66
C LEU A 573 3.46 7.33 24.12
N TRP A 574 2.87 6.81 23.05
CA TRP A 574 1.64 7.33 22.48
C TRP A 574 0.47 7.25 23.48
N ASN A 575 0.22 6.11 24.09
CA ASN A 575 -0.84 5.90 25.09
C ASN A 575 -0.66 6.84 26.30
N ILE A 576 0.58 7.01 26.77
CA ILE A 576 0.89 7.95 27.85
C ILE A 576 0.55 9.38 27.42
N ASN A 577 0.95 9.78 26.20
CA ASN A 577 0.62 11.10 25.68
C ASN A 577 -0.88 11.30 25.49
N GLN A 578 -1.64 10.27 25.09
CA GLN A 578 -3.11 10.32 25.00
C GLN A 578 -3.75 10.51 26.39
N ARG A 579 -3.24 9.83 27.42
CA ARG A 579 -3.67 10.04 28.81
C ARG A 579 -3.39 11.46 29.26
N LEU A 580 -2.15 11.94 29.10
CA LEU A 580 -1.74 13.31 29.42
C LEU A 580 -2.48 14.38 28.59
N ALA A 581 -3.03 14.01 27.44
CA ALA A 581 -3.86 14.86 26.59
C ALA A 581 -5.35 14.87 26.98
N GLY A 582 -5.74 14.02 27.93
CA GLY A 582 -7.12 13.90 28.41
C GLY A 582 -8.03 13.08 27.52
N ALA A 583 -7.47 12.15 26.72
CA ALA A 583 -8.27 11.23 25.91
C ALA A 583 -9.14 10.28 26.76
N PHE A 584 -8.74 10.03 28.00
CA PHE A 584 -9.38 9.08 28.92
C PHE A 584 -10.02 9.74 30.15
N GLY A 585 -10.08 11.07 30.20
CA GLY A 585 -10.62 11.82 31.33
C GLY A 585 -9.96 13.18 31.52
N THR A 586 -10.47 13.96 32.47
CA THR A 586 -9.96 15.30 32.81
C THR A 586 -8.83 15.27 33.84
N ALA A 587 -8.41 14.11 34.31
CA ALA A 587 -7.31 13.94 35.24
C ALA A 587 -6.53 12.66 34.94
N VAL A 588 -5.24 12.66 35.25
CA VAL A 588 -4.33 11.53 35.09
C VAL A 588 -3.71 11.20 36.43
N LYS A 589 -3.78 9.95 36.86
CA LYS A 589 -3.09 9.49 38.06
C LYS A 589 -1.68 9.07 37.69
N LEU A 590 -0.68 9.62 38.37
CA LEU A 590 0.72 9.29 38.17
C LEU A 590 1.28 8.67 39.43
N GLU A 591 2.10 7.63 39.27
CA GLU A 591 2.90 7.03 40.34
C GLU A 591 4.37 7.06 39.93
N TRP A 592 5.26 7.34 40.88
CA TRP A 592 6.68 7.47 40.61
C TRP A 592 7.55 7.06 41.80
N ASP A 593 8.78 6.69 41.50
CA ASP A 593 9.80 6.40 42.50
C ASP A 593 10.38 7.71 43.06
N VAL A 594 10.45 7.81 44.39
CA VAL A 594 10.99 8.97 45.10
C VAL A 594 12.49 8.85 45.34
N GLY A 595 13.10 7.71 45.01
CA GLY A 595 14.55 7.52 45.04
C GLY A 595 15.12 7.70 46.45
N THR A 596 14.93 6.73 47.33
CA THR A 596 15.70 6.65 48.57
C THR A 596 17.02 5.90 48.31
N ARG A 597 18.12 6.64 48.12
CA ARG A 597 19.46 6.06 48.34
C ARG A 597 19.66 5.91 49.86
N HIS A 598 19.34 4.74 50.41
CA HIS A 598 19.88 4.35 51.71
C HIS A 598 21.22 3.63 51.51
N THR A 599 22.32 4.35 51.73
CA THR A 599 23.62 3.72 51.99
C THR A 599 23.59 3.18 53.42
N THR A 600 23.32 1.89 53.57
CA THR A 600 23.65 1.18 54.81
C THR A 600 25.16 0.99 54.88
N LYS A 601 25.75 1.16 56.07
CA LYS A 601 27.19 1.05 56.38
C LYS A 601 27.84 -0.32 56.05
N LEU A 602 27.13 -1.24 55.39
CA LEU A 602 27.54 -2.63 55.13
C LEU A 602 27.53 -3.02 53.64
N GLY A 603 27.47 -2.07 52.70
CA GLY A 603 27.75 -2.34 51.28
C GLY A 603 26.69 -3.15 50.51
N LYS A 604 25.59 -3.58 51.14
CA LYS A 604 24.42 -4.15 50.43
C LYS A 604 23.32 -3.09 50.28
N VAL A 605 23.17 -2.59 49.06
CA VAL A 605 22.06 -1.71 48.67
C VAL A 605 20.80 -2.56 48.53
N VAL A 606 19.89 -2.48 49.50
CA VAL A 606 18.51 -2.98 49.35
C VAL A 606 17.66 -1.79 48.92
N LYS A 607 17.31 -1.72 47.64
CA LYS A 607 16.39 -0.70 47.11
C LYS A 607 14.94 -1.16 47.37
N ASN A 608 14.33 -0.69 48.46
CA ASN A 608 12.86 -0.65 48.54
C ASN A 608 12.43 0.75 48.08
N PRO A 609 11.87 0.90 46.87
CA PRO A 609 11.42 2.20 46.40
C PRO A 609 10.25 2.69 47.26
N ILE A 610 10.36 3.89 47.82
CA ILE A 610 9.20 4.58 48.37
C ILE A 610 8.41 5.12 47.18
N LEU A 611 7.21 4.58 46.97
CA LEU A 611 6.32 5.02 45.90
C LEU A 611 5.52 6.24 46.37
N LYS A 612 5.46 7.28 45.54
CA LYS A 612 4.51 8.38 45.69
C LYS A 612 3.50 8.35 44.57
N ASN A 613 2.30 8.78 44.88
CA ASN A 613 1.23 8.97 43.92
C ASN A 613 0.74 10.42 43.92
N GLY A 614 0.12 10.82 42.82
CA GLY A 614 -0.47 12.13 42.65
C GLY A 614 -1.48 12.13 41.52
N VAL A 615 -2.46 13.03 41.59
CA VAL A 615 -3.44 13.23 40.53
C VAL A 615 -3.12 14.53 39.80
N LEU A 616 -2.73 14.41 38.53
CA LEU A 616 -2.53 15.52 37.62
C LEU A 616 -3.88 15.89 37.00
N SER A 617 -4.52 16.93 37.50
CA SER A 617 -5.70 17.51 36.84
C SER A 617 -5.28 18.16 35.52
N LEU A 618 -5.90 17.76 34.43
CA LEU A 618 -5.73 18.38 33.13
C LEU A 618 -6.73 19.53 33.05
N ALA A 619 -6.26 20.76 32.82
CA ALA A 619 -7.16 21.86 32.55
C ALA A 619 -8.12 21.45 31.42
N ALA A 620 -9.43 21.43 31.71
CA ALA A 620 -10.43 21.23 30.67
C ALA A 620 -10.18 22.31 29.62
N GLY A 621 -9.85 21.89 28.40
CA GLY A 621 -9.42 22.77 27.32
C GLY A 621 -10.52 23.75 26.94
N ASN A 622 -10.60 24.85 27.68
CA ASN A 622 -11.29 26.10 27.39
C ASN A 622 -10.47 27.23 28.05
N VAL A 623 -9.19 27.34 27.70
CA VAL A 623 -8.37 28.55 28.01
C VAL A 623 -8.68 29.65 26.98
N GLY A 624 -9.98 29.84 26.68
CA GLY A 624 -10.51 30.92 25.84
C GLY A 624 -11.25 31.99 26.65
N GLU A 625 -11.56 31.74 27.92
CA GLU A 625 -12.27 32.68 28.79
C GLU A 625 -11.70 32.65 30.21
N LEU A 626 -10.49 33.16 30.36
CA LEU A 626 -10.08 33.81 31.62
C LEU A 626 -9.65 35.22 31.21
N LYS A 627 -10.53 36.18 31.50
CA LYS A 627 -10.37 37.62 31.25
C LYS A 627 -9.11 38.18 31.90
#